data_AF-A0A9P8EBL5-F1
#
_entry.id   AF-A0A9P8EBL5-F1
#
_cell.length_a   1.000
_cell.length_b   1.000
_cell.length_c   1.000
_cell.angle_alpha   90.00
_cell.angle_beta   90.00
_cell.angle_gamma   90.00
#
_symmetry.space_group_name_H-M   'P 1'
#
loop_
_entity.id
_entity.type
_entity.pdbx_description
1 polymer ?
#
loop_
_entity_poly.entity_id
_entity_poly.type
_entity_poly.pdbx_seq_one_letter_code
_entity_poly.pdbx_strand_id
1 'polypeptide(L)'
;MSQNTRLSYSMAAGSADIPKPQPKPANDSTANQSSPNHRQHASGQQQDTRRGGPGHRRTPSPSHIPKTSSAEDAVYVLTLLTDAKHHRILTETRKKYFPPRLNRLEAHITLFHALPGSLLEESIKPILREISSKTKQFHLLAATPFRLNKGIAIGLPKSSGGDDARQVHQQLKSAWSEFLSRQDAGGFAAHYTIMNKVDDEKEIQKAFEQVQQEWKGCHGTVLGLSLFKYDRGNWVHDEDFKFSPIR
;
A
#
# COMPACT_ATOMS: atom_id res chain seq x y z
N MET A 1 -26.30 -24.16 14.18
CA MET A 1 -26.21 -22.69 14.33
C MET A 1 -24.80 -22.27 13.92
N SER A 2 -24.63 -21.81 12.68
CA SER A 2 -23.31 -21.49 12.12
C SER A 2 -22.86 -20.12 12.64
N GLN A 3 -21.79 -20.08 13.43
CA GLN A 3 -21.20 -18.83 13.92
C GLN A 3 -20.44 -18.17 12.77
N ASN A 4 -21.05 -17.14 12.17
CA ASN A 4 -20.46 -16.31 11.13
C ASN A 4 -19.20 -15.63 11.67
N THR A 5 -18.05 -16.22 11.38
CA THR A 5 -16.77 -15.79 11.90
C THR A 5 -16.24 -14.65 11.03
N ARG A 6 -16.49 -13.40 11.43
CA ARG A 6 -15.99 -12.19 10.75
C ARG A 6 -14.47 -12.26 10.54
N LEU A 7 -14.03 -12.22 9.29
CA LEU A 7 -12.63 -12.12 8.90
C LEU A 7 -12.09 -10.71 9.23
N SER A 8 -10.92 -10.64 9.86
CA SER A 8 -10.21 -9.39 10.17
C SER A 8 -9.22 -9.03 9.07
N TYR A 9 -9.58 -8.02 8.26
CA TYR A 9 -8.88 -7.62 7.03
C TYR A 9 -7.81 -6.52 7.21
N SER A 10 -7.66 -5.94 8.41
CA SER A 10 -6.73 -4.82 8.69
C SER A 10 -5.23 -5.15 8.58
N MET A 11 -4.88 -6.39 8.23
CA MET A 11 -3.50 -6.84 8.08
C MET A 11 -2.99 -6.77 6.63
N ALA A 12 -3.89 -6.72 5.64
CA ALA A 12 -3.59 -6.71 4.20
C ALA A 12 -3.05 -5.35 3.74
N ALA A 13 -3.59 -4.26 4.29
CA ALA A 13 -3.17 -2.91 3.98
C ALA A 13 -2.05 -2.49 4.92
N GLY A 14 -0.83 -2.41 4.41
CA GLY A 14 0.05 -1.36 4.89
C GLY A 14 -0.63 -0.04 4.55
N SER A 15 -1.39 0.56 5.48
CA SER A 15 -1.92 1.91 5.30
C SER A 15 -0.72 2.87 5.27
N ALA A 16 -0.20 3.06 4.07
CA ALA A 16 0.67 4.17 3.74
C ALA A 16 -0.23 5.39 3.55
N ASP A 17 -0.46 6.16 4.61
CA ASP A 17 -0.88 7.55 4.42
C ASP A 17 0.21 8.23 3.58
N ILE A 18 -0.11 8.51 2.32
CA ILE A 18 0.77 9.26 1.43
C ILE A 18 0.84 10.69 1.99
N PRO A 19 2.02 11.18 2.42
CA PRO A 19 2.14 12.56 2.85
C PRO A 19 1.78 13.48 1.68
N LYS A 20 0.91 14.46 1.92
CA LYS A 20 0.70 15.55 0.96
C LYS A 20 2.04 16.28 0.74
N PRO A 21 2.39 16.66 -0.50
CA PRO A 21 3.60 17.44 -0.73
C PRO A 21 3.52 18.75 0.07
N GLN A 22 4.47 18.96 0.98
CA GLN A 22 4.63 20.25 1.64
C GLN A 22 5.18 21.26 0.62
N PRO A 23 4.60 22.47 0.52
CA PRO A 23 5.22 23.53 -0.27
C PRO A 23 6.58 23.88 0.34
N LYS A 24 7.59 24.04 -0.54
CA LYS A 24 8.94 24.48 -0.15
C LYS A 24 8.83 25.80 0.61
N PRO A 25 9.55 25.99 1.72
CA PRO A 25 9.62 27.30 2.35
C PRO A 25 10.33 28.26 1.40
N ALA A 26 9.67 29.38 1.08
CA ALA A 26 10.31 30.53 0.49
C ALA A 26 11.31 31.09 1.52
N ASN A 27 12.55 31.29 1.07
CA ASN A 27 13.50 32.13 1.78
C ASN A 27 12.90 33.52 1.91
N ASP A 28 12.69 33.99 3.13
CA ASP A 28 12.76 35.42 3.39
C ASP A 28 13.52 35.67 4.69
N SER A 29 14.58 36.44 4.54
CA SER A 29 15.42 36.95 5.60
C SER A 29 14.78 38.20 6.16
N THR A 30 14.58 38.30 7.48
CA THR A 30 14.73 39.58 8.19
C THR A 30 14.80 39.34 9.70
N ALA A 31 15.62 40.17 10.33
CA ALA A 31 16.06 40.09 11.71
C ALA A 31 15.07 40.72 12.71
N ASN A 32 15.26 40.32 13.97
CA ASN A 32 15.46 41.18 15.15
C ASN A 32 14.42 41.09 16.30
N GLN A 33 14.99 40.99 17.51
CA GLN A 33 14.54 41.47 18.83
C GLN A 33 13.78 40.58 19.85
N SER A 34 14.52 40.30 20.95
CA SER A 34 14.19 40.55 22.37
C SER A 34 13.30 39.56 23.20
N SER A 35 13.92 38.97 24.23
CA SER A 35 13.34 38.25 25.40
C SER A 35 12.73 39.22 26.46
N PRO A 36 12.30 38.84 27.70
CA PRO A 36 12.12 37.52 28.36
C PRO A 36 10.87 37.33 29.30
N ASN A 37 10.75 36.12 29.89
CA ASN A 37 10.15 35.72 31.20
C ASN A 37 8.61 35.72 31.43
N HIS A 38 8.02 34.57 31.81
CA HIS A 38 7.87 34.08 33.20
C HIS A 38 7.01 32.78 33.29
N ARG A 39 7.47 31.78 34.08
CA ARG A 39 6.78 30.96 35.14
C ARG A 39 5.30 30.53 34.91
N GLN A 40 4.85 29.27 35.09
CA GLN A 40 4.91 28.38 36.27
C GLN A 40 4.20 27.02 35.97
N HIS A 41 4.56 25.96 36.75
CA HIS A 41 3.83 24.75 37.24
C HIS A 41 2.64 24.15 36.44
N ALA A 42 2.41 22.83 36.34
CA ALA A 42 2.45 21.82 37.40
C ALA A 42 2.45 20.36 36.87
N SER A 43 2.91 19.49 37.75
CA SER A 43 2.90 18.03 37.78
C SER A 43 1.52 17.35 37.66
N GLY A 44 1.46 16.19 37.01
CA GLY A 44 0.26 15.34 36.97
C GLY A 44 0.54 13.87 36.58
N GLN A 45 1.11 13.12 37.53
CA GLN A 45 0.93 11.70 37.83
C GLN A 45 0.89 10.63 36.70
N GLN A 46 1.93 9.79 36.75
CA GLN A 46 1.95 8.41 36.30
C GLN A 46 0.82 7.57 36.93
N GLN A 47 0.10 6.81 36.12
CA GLN A 47 -0.54 5.57 36.57
C GLN A 47 -0.31 4.46 35.55
N ASP A 48 0.57 3.56 35.97
CA ASP A 48 0.85 2.24 35.45
C ASP A 48 -0.37 1.33 35.73
N THR A 49 -1.03 0.81 34.69
CA THR A 49 -1.89 -0.38 34.82
C THR A 49 -1.71 -1.31 33.63
N ARG A 50 -0.80 -2.28 33.82
CA ARG A 50 -0.79 -3.54 33.07
C ARG A 50 -2.06 -4.33 33.38
N ARG A 51 -2.90 -4.61 32.38
CA ARG A 51 -3.75 -5.82 32.35
C ARG A 51 -3.87 -6.32 30.91
N GLY A 52 -3.18 -7.43 30.62
CA GLY A 52 -3.36 -8.21 29.41
C GLY A 52 -4.69 -8.96 29.44
N GLY A 53 -5.63 -8.53 28.59
CA GLY A 53 -6.86 -9.26 28.28
C GLY A 53 -6.71 -10.13 27.03
N PRO A 54 -7.57 -11.14 26.83
CA PRO A 54 -7.47 -12.10 25.73
C PRO A 54 -7.56 -11.37 24.40
N GLY A 55 -6.66 -11.70 23.47
CA GLY A 55 -6.44 -10.95 22.24
C GLY A 55 -7.72 -10.66 21.46
N HIS A 56 -8.22 -9.43 21.56
CA HIS A 56 -9.33 -8.96 20.74
C HIS A 56 -8.93 -9.11 19.27
N ARG A 57 -9.59 -10.04 18.58
CA ARG A 57 -9.52 -10.17 17.13
C ARG A 57 -9.99 -8.83 16.55
N ARG A 58 -9.05 -8.01 16.09
CA ARG A 58 -9.33 -6.65 15.61
C ARG A 58 -10.31 -6.76 14.45
N THR A 59 -11.54 -6.28 14.62
CA THR A 59 -12.45 -6.09 13.49
C THR A 59 -11.74 -5.19 12.47
N PRO A 60 -11.85 -5.48 11.16
CA PRO A 60 -11.26 -4.60 10.17
C PRO A 60 -11.84 -3.19 10.36
N SER A 61 -11.00 -2.17 10.16
CA SER A 61 -11.50 -0.80 10.12
C SER A 61 -12.60 -0.72 9.05
N PRO A 62 -13.74 -0.05 9.32
CA PRO A 62 -14.82 0.11 8.34
C PRO A 62 -14.34 0.67 6.99
N SER A 63 -13.19 1.35 6.95
CA SER A 63 -12.59 1.86 5.71
C SER A 63 -12.08 0.79 4.75
N HIS A 64 -11.90 -0.46 5.20
CA HIS A 64 -11.33 -1.58 4.43
C HIS A 64 -12.39 -2.60 4.00
N ILE A 65 -13.68 -2.31 4.24
CA ILE A 65 -14.78 -3.23 3.96
C ILE A 65 -15.44 -2.81 2.64
N PRO A 66 -15.59 -3.72 1.66
CA PRO A 66 -16.37 -3.46 0.45
C PRO A 66 -17.82 -3.08 0.76
N LYS A 67 -18.43 -2.27 -0.09
CA LYS A 67 -19.84 -1.84 0.07
C LYS A 67 -20.76 -2.81 -0.66
N THR A 68 -20.96 -3.99 -0.09
CA THR A 68 -21.90 -4.99 -0.62
C THR A 68 -23.10 -5.15 0.32
N SER A 69 -24.19 -5.75 -0.19
CA SER A 69 -25.45 -5.92 0.55
C SER A 69 -25.36 -6.94 1.70
N SER A 70 -24.33 -7.78 1.70
CA SER A 70 -24.06 -8.81 2.71
C SER A 70 -22.58 -8.87 3.05
N ALA A 71 -22.23 -9.57 4.14
CA ALA A 71 -20.83 -9.72 4.50
C ALA A 71 -20.10 -10.66 3.54
N GLU A 72 -18.87 -10.30 3.17
CA GLU A 72 -18.04 -11.09 2.25
C GLU A 72 -17.33 -12.25 2.97
N ASP A 73 -17.50 -13.46 2.42
CA ASP A 73 -16.79 -14.67 2.85
C ASP A 73 -15.30 -14.64 2.49
N ALA A 74 -14.95 -13.91 1.44
CA ALA A 74 -13.58 -13.68 1.01
C ALA A 74 -13.45 -12.32 0.33
N VAL A 75 -12.25 -11.75 0.38
CA VAL A 75 -11.88 -10.57 -0.40
C VAL A 75 -10.64 -10.86 -1.21
N TYR A 76 -10.46 -10.09 -2.28
CA TYR A 76 -9.35 -10.25 -3.21
C TYR A 76 -8.49 -8.99 -3.25
N VAL A 77 -7.19 -9.19 -3.43
CA VAL A 77 -6.19 -8.15 -3.62
C VAL A 77 -5.78 -8.15 -5.08
N LEU A 78 -5.71 -6.96 -5.69
CA LEU A 78 -5.24 -6.79 -7.04
C LEU A 78 -3.90 -6.06 -7.05
N THR A 79 -2.91 -6.60 -7.75
CA THR A 79 -1.61 -5.97 -7.94
C THR A 79 -1.28 -5.77 -9.40
N LEU A 80 -0.31 -4.90 -9.68
CA LEU A 80 0.39 -4.96 -10.96
C LEU A 80 1.24 -6.23 -11.01
N LEU A 81 1.31 -6.83 -12.20
CA LEU A 81 2.19 -7.93 -12.52
C LEU A 81 3.42 -7.40 -13.26
N THR A 82 4.61 -7.69 -12.77
CA THR A 82 5.88 -7.21 -13.35
C THR A 82 6.75 -8.36 -13.84
N ASP A 83 7.75 -8.06 -14.67
CA ASP A 83 8.70 -9.07 -15.12
C ASP A 83 9.52 -9.67 -13.96
N ALA A 84 9.96 -10.90 -14.15
CA ALA A 84 10.59 -11.69 -13.11
C ALA A 84 11.91 -11.06 -12.57
N LYS A 85 12.68 -10.38 -13.42
CA LYS A 85 13.95 -9.77 -13.02
C LYS A 85 13.68 -8.59 -12.10
N HIS A 86 12.78 -7.69 -12.51
CA HIS A 86 12.36 -6.55 -11.71
C HIS A 86 11.76 -7.01 -10.37
N HIS A 87 10.80 -7.93 -10.42
CA HIS A 87 10.14 -8.47 -9.24
C HIS A 87 11.13 -9.08 -8.23
N ARG A 88 12.10 -9.87 -8.71
CA ARG A 88 13.13 -10.47 -7.85
C ARG A 88 13.96 -9.40 -7.13
N ILE A 89 14.42 -8.37 -7.84
CA ILE A 89 15.24 -7.29 -7.24
C ILE A 89 14.46 -6.58 -6.13
N LEU A 90 13.21 -6.18 -6.39
CA LEU A 90 12.39 -5.50 -5.39
C LEU A 90 12.04 -6.42 -4.21
N THR A 91 11.86 -7.71 -4.45
CA THR A 91 11.62 -8.70 -3.39
C THR A 91 12.85 -8.86 -2.49
N GLU A 92 14.06 -8.92 -3.05
CA GLU A 92 15.28 -8.95 -2.24
C GLU A 92 15.49 -7.64 -1.45
N THR A 93 15.21 -6.48 -2.06
CA THR A 93 15.21 -5.20 -1.35
C THR A 93 14.23 -5.20 -0.18
N ARG A 94 13.01 -5.69 -0.39
CA ARG A 94 12.02 -5.83 0.67
C ARG A 94 12.50 -6.80 1.76
N LYS A 95 13.09 -7.95 1.42
CA LYS A 95 13.66 -8.87 2.41
C LYS A 95 14.78 -8.24 3.25
N LYS A 96 15.59 -7.35 2.64
CA LYS A 96 16.65 -6.61 3.34
C LYS A 96 16.11 -5.63 4.39
N TYR A 97 15.03 -4.90 4.08
CA TYR A 97 14.55 -3.79 4.92
C TYR A 97 13.30 -4.10 5.74
N PHE A 98 12.47 -5.07 5.35
CA PHE A 98 11.23 -5.36 6.04
C PHE A 98 11.50 -6.27 7.26
N PRO A 99 10.92 -5.99 8.45
CA PRO A 99 11.11 -6.83 9.62
C PRO A 99 10.82 -8.32 9.33
N PRO A 100 11.80 -9.24 9.46
CA PRO A 100 11.65 -10.63 8.98
C PRO A 100 10.46 -11.37 9.58
N ARG A 101 10.14 -11.12 10.86
CA ARG A 101 8.99 -11.73 11.54
C ARG A 101 7.63 -11.28 11.00
N LEU A 102 7.58 -10.15 10.29
CA LEU A 102 6.36 -9.55 9.73
C LEU A 102 6.28 -9.70 8.20
N ASN A 103 7.39 -10.01 7.55
CA ASN A 103 7.46 -10.09 6.09
C ASN A 103 6.93 -11.44 5.60
N ARG A 104 5.67 -11.46 5.13
CA ARG A 104 5.00 -12.66 4.61
C ARG A 104 4.78 -12.67 3.10
N LEU A 105 5.11 -11.57 2.44
CA LEU A 105 4.79 -11.34 1.03
C LEU A 105 6.03 -10.85 0.29
N GLU A 106 6.11 -11.24 -0.97
CA GLU A 106 7.06 -10.68 -1.93
C GLU A 106 6.70 -9.22 -2.26
N ALA A 107 7.60 -8.51 -2.95
CA ALA A 107 7.37 -7.11 -3.26
C ALA A 107 6.30 -6.93 -4.33
N HIS A 108 5.34 -6.05 -4.09
CA HIS A 108 4.18 -5.84 -4.96
C HIS A 108 3.80 -4.36 -5.03
N ILE A 109 3.08 -3.99 -6.10
CA ILE A 109 2.35 -2.72 -6.22
C ILE A 109 0.86 -3.03 -6.13
N THR A 110 0.24 -2.71 -5.01
CA THR A 110 -1.19 -2.95 -4.79
C THR A 110 -2.03 -1.87 -5.47
N LEU A 111 -3.01 -2.30 -6.27
CA LEU A 111 -4.05 -1.44 -6.85
C LEU A 111 -5.29 -1.40 -5.94
N PHE A 112 -5.74 -2.56 -5.48
CA PHE A 112 -6.95 -2.70 -4.65
C PHE A 112 -6.69 -3.71 -3.53
N HIS A 113 -7.18 -3.45 -2.32
CA HIS A 113 -6.88 -4.20 -1.10
C HIS A 113 -7.99 -5.18 -0.70
N ALA A 114 -9.23 -4.86 -1.05
CA ALA A 114 -10.38 -5.68 -0.72
C ALA A 114 -11.46 -5.56 -1.81
N LEU A 115 -11.35 -6.37 -2.85
CA LEU A 115 -12.43 -6.59 -3.82
C LEU A 115 -13.37 -7.69 -3.28
N PRO A 116 -14.71 -7.50 -3.36
CA PRO A 116 -15.67 -8.46 -2.81
C PRO A 116 -15.66 -9.78 -3.58
N GLY A 117 -15.61 -10.90 -2.85
CA GLY A 117 -15.65 -12.23 -3.47
C GLY A 117 -17.01 -12.57 -4.07
N SER A 118 -18.10 -12.00 -3.55
CA SER A 118 -19.46 -12.18 -4.07
C SER A 118 -19.63 -11.70 -5.51
N LEU A 119 -18.88 -10.66 -5.92
CA LEU A 119 -18.94 -10.07 -7.26
C LEU A 119 -17.84 -10.57 -8.21
N LEU A 120 -17.08 -11.59 -7.79
CA LEU A 120 -15.84 -11.96 -8.46
C LEU A 120 -16.05 -12.39 -9.91
N GLU A 121 -16.92 -13.38 -10.12
CA GLU A 121 -17.16 -13.98 -11.43
C GLU A 121 -18.10 -13.14 -12.30
N GLU A 122 -19.07 -12.44 -11.69
CA GLU A 122 -20.08 -11.66 -12.43
C GLU A 122 -19.61 -10.27 -12.86
N SER A 123 -18.67 -9.66 -12.14
CA SER A 123 -18.26 -8.26 -12.37
C SER A 123 -16.74 -8.10 -12.44
N ILE A 124 -16.00 -8.52 -11.41
CA ILE A 124 -14.57 -8.20 -11.27
C ILE A 124 -13.74 -8.85 -12.39
N LYS A 125 -13.82 -10.17 -12.57
CA LYS A 125 -13.01 -10.88 -13.58
C LYS A 125 -13.36 -10.47 -15.02
N PRO A 126 -14.64 -10.31 -15.41
CA PRO A 126 -14.99 -9.77 -16.73
C PRO A 126 -14.34 -8.40 -17.01
N ILE A 127 -14.42 -7.47 -16.05
CA ILE A 127 -13.83 -6.12 -16.19
C ILE A 127 -12.30 -6.19 -16.27
N LEU A 128 -11.67 -7.04 -15.45
CA LEU A 128 -10.22 -7.27 -15.51
C LEU A 128 -9.78 -7.77 -16.89
N ARG A 129 -10.50 -8.72 -17.50
CA ARG A 129 -10.21 -9.21 -18.86
C ARG A 129 -10.39 -8.11 -19.90
N GLU A 130 -11.49 -7.36 -19.82
CA GLU A 130 -11.76 -6.27 -20.75
C GLU A 130 -10.64 -5.22 -20.73
N ILE A 131 -10.34 -4.67 -19.55
CA ILE A 131 -9.33 -3.61 -19.40
C ILE A 131 -7.94 -4.14 -19.77
N SER A 132 -7.59 -5.37 -19.37
CA SER A 132 -6.29 -5.94 -19.67
C SER A 132 -6.09 -6.17 -21.17
N SER A 133 -7.13 -6.59 -21.90
CA SER A 133 -7.06 -6.77 -23.37
C SER A 133 -6.79 -5.45 -24.11
N LYS A 134 -7.30 -4.33 -23.59
CA LYS A 134 -7.17 -2.99 -24.18
C LYS A 134 -5.90 -2.25 -23.72
N THR A 135 -5.24 -2.76 -22.69
CA THR A 135 -4.04 -2.16 -22.11
C THR A 135 -2.80 -2.77 -22.74
N LYS A 136 -1.83 -1.94 -23.12
CA LYS A 136 -0.51 -2.40 -23.55
C LYS A 136 0.40 -2.55 -22.33
N GLN A 137 1.32 -3.52 -22.39
CA GLN A 137 2.44 -3.57 -21.48
C GLN A 137 3.20 -2.25 -21.53
N PHE A 138 3.78 -1.82 -20.41
CA PHE A 138 4.50 -0.55 -20.32
C PHE A 138 5.73 -0.69 -19.45
N HIS A 139 6.74 0.12 -19.76
CA HIS A 139 7.97 0.18 -18.97
C HIS A 139 7.75 0.96 -17.69
N LEU A 140 8.47 0.56 -16.64
CA LEU A 140 8.43 1.22 -15.35
C LEU A 140 9.84 1.43 -14.81
N LEU A 141 9.98 2.44 -13.93
CA LEU A 141 11.18 2.66 -13.13
C LEU A 141 10.78 2.85 -11.67
N ALA A 142 11.17 1.90 -10.81
CA ALA A 142 11.03 2.04 -9.36
C ALA A 142 12.25 2.78 -8.81
N ALA A 143 12.20 4.11 -8.69
CA ALA A 143 13.38 4.94 -8.41
C ALA A 143 13.26 5.90 -7.23
N THR A 144 12.08 6.15 -6.68
CA THR A 144 11.90 7.24 -5.71
C THR A 144 11.65 6.70 -4.31
N PRO A 145 12.67 6.57 -3.45
CA PRO A 145 12.45 6.31 -2.03
C PRO A 145 11.65 7.44 -1.39
N PHE A 146 10.66 7.10 -0.57
CA PHE A 146 9.95 8.05 0.28
C PHE A 146 9.50 7.38 1.58
N ARG A 147 9.24 8.22 2.59
CA ARG A 147 8.84 7.77 3.92
C ARG A 147 7.33 7.50 3.99
N LEU A 148 7.00 6.42 4.69
CA LEU A 148 5.68 6.12 5.22
C LEU A 148 5.66 6.47 6.71
N ASN A 149 4.47 6.51 7.32
CA ASN A 149 4.34 6.74 8.76
C ASN A 149 5.14 5.72 9.61
N LYS A 150 5.17 4.45 9.20
CA LYS A 150 5.87 3.37 9.90
C LYS A 150 6.85 2.58 9.02
N GLY A 151 7.46 3.25 8.04
CA GLY A 151 8.42 2.60 7.15
C GLY A 151 8.79 3.37 5.90
N ILE A 152 9.11 2.65 4.83
CA ILE A 152 9.72 3.17 3.61
C ILE A 152 9.09 2.49 2.38
N ALA A 153 8.86 3.27 1.34
CA ALA A 153 8.42 2.80 0.05
C ALA A 153 9.31 3.31 -1.09
N ILE A 154 9.27 2.62 -2.23
CA ILE A 154 9.90 3.02 -3.48
C ILE A 154 8.78 3.29 -4.49
N GLY A 155 8.64 4.55 -4.88
CA GLY A 155 7.65 5.02 -5.84
C GLY A 155 8.11 4.93 -7.29
N LEU A 156 7.13 4.93 -8.19
CA LEU A 156 7.32 5.07 -9.63
C LEU A 156 7.11 6.54 -10.02
N PRO A 157 8.10 7.20 -10.65
CA PRO A 157 7.92 8.52 -11.25
C PRO A 157 6.79 8.50 -12.29
N LYS A 158 6.03 9.59 -12.40
CA LYS A 158 4.93 9.71 -13.37
C LYS A 158 5.39 9.43 -14.80
N SER A 159 6.55 9.97 -15.18
CA SER A 159 7.16 9.85 -16.51
C SER A 159 7.73 8.46 -16.82
N SER A 160 7.65 7.50 -15.90
CA SER A 160 8.30 6.18 -16.05
C SER A 160 7.44 5.08 -15.43
N GLY A 161 6.24 4.91 -15.97
CA GLY A 161 5.27 3.87 -15.59
C GLY A 161 4.29 4.27 -14.47
N GLY A 162 4.58 5.35 -13.73
CA GLY A 162 3.71 5.81 -12.64
C GLY A 162 2.38 6.39 -13.12
N ASP A 163 2.35 7.04 -14.29
CA ASP A 163 1.09 7.55 -14.87
C ASP A 163 0.30 6.43 -15.56
N ASP A 164 0.96 5.53 -16.28
CA ASP A 164 0.33 4.34 -16.88
C ASP A 164 -0.38 3.48 -15.82
N ALA A 165 0.30 3.20 -14.70
CA ALA A 165 -0.29 2.49 -13.57
C ALA A 165 -1.51 3.22 -12.97
N ARG A 166 -1.45 4.56 -12.93
CA ARG A 166 -2.56 5.40 -12.43
C ARG A 166 -3.75 5.34 -13.37
N GLN A 167 -3.54 5.35 -14.68
CA GLN A 167 -4.60 5.24 -15.67
C GLN A 167 -5.31 3.88 -15.56
N VAL A 168 -4.57 2.77 -15.42
CA VAL A 168 -5.15 1.44 -15.17
C VAL A 168 -5.98 1.44 -13.89
N HIS A 169 -5.43 1.95 -12.79
CA HIS A 169 -6.17 2.06 -11.52
C HIS A 169 -7.45 2.90 -11.66
N GLN A 170 -7.40 4.03 -12.38
CA GLN A 170 -8.56 4.92 -12.57
C GLN A 170 -9.68 4.25 -13.36
N GLN A 171 -9.35 3.51 -14.43
CA GLN A 171 -10.35 2.78 -15.21
C GLN A 171 -11.05 1.73 -14.36
N LEU A 172 -10.27 0.92 -13.62
CA LEU A 172 -10.81 -0.10 -12.70
C LEU A 172 -11.66 0.53 -11.59
N LYS A 173 -11.16 1.61 -10.98
CA LYS A 173 -11.87 2.32 -9.92
C LYS A 173 -13.20 2.89 -10.39
N SER A 174 -13.25 3.42 -11.62
CA SER A 174 -14.48 3.93 -12.20
C SER A 174 -15.49 2.80 -12.47
N ALA A 175 -15.02 1.63 -12.91
CA ALA A 175 -15.88 0.49 -13.20
C ALA A 175 -16.47 -0.16 -11.93
N TRP A 176 -15.83 0.04 -10.77
CA TRP A 176 -16.18 -0.62 -9.50
C TRP A 176 -16.74 0.33 -8.43
N SER A 177 -17.01 1.59 -8.77
CA SER A 177 -17.33 2.68 -7.83
C SER A 177 -18.39 2.33 -6.77
N GLU A 178 -19.37 1.52 -7.16
CA GLU A 178 -20.53 1.17 -6.33
C GLU A 178 -20.16 0.32 -5.11
N PHE A 179 -19.14 -0.54 -5.21
CA PHE A 179 -18.84 -1.53 -4.18
C PHE A 179 -17.46 -1.39 -3.53
N LEU A 180 -16.65 -0.41 -3.96
CA LEU A 180 -15.32 -0.20 -3.37
C LEU A 180 -15.39 0.21 -1.90
N SER A 181 -14.44 -0.32 -1.13
CA SER A 181 -14.14 0.17 0.22
C SER A 181 -13.73 1.64 0.20
N ARG A 182 -13.78 2.35 1.33
CA ARG A 182 -13.34 3.75 1.39
C ARG A 182 -11.84 3.88 1.05
N GLN A 183 -11.03 2.90 1.42
CA GLN A 183 -9.61 2.88 1.08
C GLN A 183 -9.39 2.73 -0.42
N ASP A 184 -10.06 1.76 -1.04
CA ASP A 184 -9.89 1.48 -2.47
C ASP A 184 -10.55 2.54 -3.36
N ALA A 185 -11.59 3.21 -2.85
CA ALA A 185 -12.14 4.42 -3.47
C ALA A 185 -11.22 5.66 -3.32
N GLY A 186 -10.07 5.53 -2.65
CA GLY A 186 -9.11 6.59 -2.41
C GLY A 186 -8.23 6.95 -3.61
N GLY A 187 -7.17 7.71 -3.34
CA GLY A 187 -6.13 8.00 -4.31
C GLY A 187 -5.13 6.86 -4.43
N PHE A 188 -4.47 6.76 -5.60
CA PHE A 188 -3.44 5.77 -5.87
C PHE A 188 -2.10 6.44 -6.19
N ALA A 189 -1.05 5.94 -5.56
CA ALA A 189 0.33 6.21 -5.92
C ALA A 189 1.04 4.86 -6.07
N ALA A 190 1.55 4.57 -7.26
CA ALA A 190 2.26 3.32 -7.52
C ALA A 190 3.55 3.27 -6.71
N HIS A 191 3.65 2.30 -5.80
CA HIS A 191 4.82 2.12 -4.96
C HIS A 191 5.00 0.66 -4.52
N TYR A 192 6.25 0.29 -4.26
CA TYR A 192 6.62 -0.89 -3.51
C TYR A 192 6.86 -0.51 -2.06
N THR A 193 6.19 -1.18 -1.12
CA THR A 193 6.57 -1.07 0.30
C THR A 193 7.79 -1.95 0.55
N ILE A 194 8.89 -1.39 1.04
CA ILE A 194 10.10 -2.15 1.41
C ILE A 194 10.31 -2.26 2.92
N MET A 195 9.67 -1.39 3.70
CA MET A 195 9.65 -1.45 5.17
C MET A 195 8.29 -0.94 5.64
N ASN A 196 7.67 -1.61 6.61
CA ASN A 196 6.47 -1.12 7.28
C ASN A 196 6.32 -1.77 8.66
N LYS A 197 5.45 -1.22 9.51
CA LYS A 197 5.15 -1.70 10.87
C LYS A 197 6.38 -1.66 11.78
N VAL A 198 7.27 -0.70 11.55
CA VAL A 198 8.37 -0.37 12.46
C VAL A 198 7.91 0.78 13.35
N ASP A 199 8.04 0.62 14.66
CA ASP A 199 7.64 1.63 15.64
C ASP A 199 8.79 2.58 16.03
N ASP A 200 10.04 2.15 15.82
CA ASP A 200 11.22 2.99 16.09
C ASP A 200 11.49 3.92 14.91
N GLU A 201 11.21 5.20 15.11
CA GLU A 201 11.44 6.27 14.16
C GLU A 201 12.93 6.43 13.77
N LYS A 202 13.86 6.17 14.69
CA LYS A 202 15.31 6.26 14.40
C LYS A 202 15.75 5.13 13.47
N GLU A 203 15.18 3.94 13.64
CA GLU A 203 15.42 2.79 12.75
C GLU A 203 14.94 3.10 11.33
N ILE A 204 13.73 3.67 11.20
CA ILE A 204 13.18 4.09 9.91
C ILE A 204 14.09 5.15 9.27
N GLN A 205 14.50 6.16 10.03
CA GLN A 205 15.34 7.25 9.52
C GLN A 205 16.69 6.74 9.00
N LYS A 206 17.39 5.90 9.79
CA LYS A 206 18.66 5.29 9.39
C LYS A 206 18.52 4.44 8.13
N ALA A 207 17.48 3.60 8.07
CA ALA A 207 17.22 2.78 6.90
C ALA A 207 16.89 3.63 5.67
N PHE A 208 16.15 4.73 5.85
CA PHE A 208 15.79 5.63 4.76
C PHE A 208 17.01 6.32 4.15
N GLU A 209 17.93 6.84 4.98
CA GLU A 209 19.19 7.42 4.52
C GLU A 209 20.03 6.42 3.73
N GLN A 210 20.13 5.17 4.23
CA GLN A 210 20.83 4.10 3.53
C GLN A 210 20.17 3.80 2.17
N VAL A 211 18.84 3.70 2.11
CA VAL A 211 18.10 3.48 0.86
C VAL A 211 18.34 4.63 -0.11
N GLN A 212 18.35 5.89 0.34
CA GLN A 212 18.61 7.03 -0.53
C GLN A 212 20.03 7.02 -1.13
N GLN A 213 21.01 6.53 -0.37
CA GLN A 213 22.39 6.44 -0.85
C GLN A 213 22.60 5.26 -1.82
N GLU A 214 22.03 4.10 -1.50
CA GLU A 214 22.28 2.84 -2.20
C GLU A 214 21.34 2.59 -3.39
N TRP A 215 20.06 2.99 -3.31
CA TRP A 215 19.07 2.66 -4.32
C TRP A 215 19.26 3.49 -5.60
N LYS A 216 19.62 2.82 -6.69
CA LYS A 216 19.84 3.46 -8.01
C LYS A 216 18.67 3.34 -8.96
N GLY A 217 17.54 2.82 -8.48
CA GLY A 217 16.38 2.52 -9.30
C GLY A 217 16.43 1.12 -9.92
N CYS A 218 15.25 0.62 -10.27
CA CYS A 218 15.10 -0.65 -10.96
C CYS A 218 14.13 -0.50 -12.12
N HIS A 219 14.61 -0.72 -13.34
CA HIS A 219 13.77 -0.79 -14.54
C HIS A 219 13.06 -2.13 -14.61
N GLY A 220 11.88 -2.13 -15.23
CA GLY A 220 11.10 -3.32 -15.51
C GLY A 220 9.98 -3.05 -16.49
N THR A 221 9.15 -4.06 -16.70
CA THR A 221 7.95 -4.00 -17.53
C THR A 221 6.76 -4.49 -16.72
N VAL A 222 5.65 -3.75 -16.76
CA VAL A 222 4.35 -4.23 -16.30
C VAL A 222 3.76 -5.11 -17.37
N LEU A 223 3.56 -6.38 -17.03
CA LEU A 223 3.05 -7.42 -17.92
C LEU A 223 1.52 -7.57 -17.86
N GLY A 224 0.89 -7.02 -16.82
CA GLY A 224 -0.54 -7.18 -16.59
C GLY A 224 -0.96 -6.90 -15.14
N LEU A 225 -2.01 -7.60 -14.73
CA LEU A 225 -2.56 -7.59 -13.38
C LEU A 225 -2.47 -9.00 -12.79
N SER A 226 -2.34 -9.08 -11.46
CA SER A 226 -2.39 -10.36 -10.75
C SER A 226 -3.38 -10.24 -9.59
N LEU A 227 -4.31 -11.19 -9.52
CA LEU A 227 -5.37 -11.25 -8.53
C LEU A 227 -5.05 -12.32 -7.48
N PHE A 228 -5.26 -11.99 -6.22
CA PHE A 228 -4.99 -12.89 -5.10
C PHE A 228 -6.19 -12.96 -4.17
N LYS A 229 -6.58 -14.16 -3.76
CA LYS A 229 -7.50 -14.36 -2.65
C LYS A 229 -6.76 -14.05 -1.34
N TYR A 230 -7.34 -13.18 -0.51
CA TYR A 230 -6.82 -12.92 0.83
C TYR A 230 -7.36 -13.98 1.81
N ASP A 231 -6.46 -14.73 2.42
CA ASP A 231 -6.77 -15.70 3.47
C ASP A 231 -5.93 -15.44 4.72
N ARG A 232 -6.51 -14.77 5.73
CA ARG A 232 -5.93 -14.60 7.07
C ARG A 232 -4.48 -14.08 7.10
N GLY A 233 -4.12 -13.24 6.13
CA GLY A 233 -2.78 -12.66 6.00
C GLY A 233 -1.88 -13.35 4.97
N ASN A 234 -2.35 -14.43 4.34
CA ASN A 234 -1.75 -15.06 3.18
C ASN A 234 -2.45 -14.56 1.91
N TRP A 235 -1.69 -14.44 0.82
CA TRP A 235 -2.22 -14.14 -0.50
C TRP A 235 -2.06 -15.40 -1.35
N VAL A 236 -3.19 -15.98 -1.73
CA VAL A 236 -3.22 -17.15 -2.62
C VAL A 236 -3.51 -16.63 -4.01
N HIS A 237 -2.60 -16.88 -4.94
CA HIS A 237 -2.78 -16.49 -6.35
C HIS A 237 -4.07 -17.09 -6.91
N ASP A 238 -4.85 -16.26 -7.61
CA ASP A 238 -6.11 -16.65 -8.26
C ASP A 238 -5.95 -16.68 -9.79
N GLU A 239 -5.68 -15.53 -10.41
CA GLU A 239 -5.60 -15.40 -11.86
C GLU A 239 -4.70 -14.22 -12.27
N ASP A 240 -3.97 -14.38 -13.37
CA ASP A 240 -3.22 -13.29 -14.03
C ASP A 240 -3.99 -12.80 -15.25
N PHE A 241 -4.06 -11.47 -15.42
CA PHE A 241 -4.67 -10.82 -16.58
C PHE A 241 -3.59 -10.07 -17.35
N LYS A 242 -3.08 -10.67 -18.43
CA LYS A 242 -1.95 -10.12 -19.19
C LYS A 242 -2.39 -8.94 -20.06
N PHE A 243 -1.53 -7.94 -20.13
CA PHE A 243 -1.64 -6.85 -21.09
C PHE A 243 -1.08 -7.26 -22.45
N SER A 244 -1.56 -6.56 -23.49
CA SER A 244 -1.07 -6.74 -24.85
C SER A 244 0.42 -6.38 -24.96
N PRO A 245 1.27 -7.19 -25.63
CA PRO A 245 2.69 -6.89 -25.79
C PRO A 245 2.96 -5.53 -26.43
N ILE A 246 4.09 -4.91 -26.08
CA ILE A 246 4.63 -3.77 -26.81
C ILE A 246 5.06 -4.31 -28.18
N ARG A 247 4.48 -3.76 -29.26
CA ARG A 247 4.94 -4.03 -30.64
C ARG A 247 6.08 -3.10 -30.98
#